data_AF-K1THW3-F1
#
_entry.id   AF-K1THW3-F1
#
_cell.length_a   1.000
_cell.length_b   1.000
_cell.length_c   1.000
_cell.angle_alpha   90.00
_cell.angle_beta   90.00
_cell.angle_gamma   90.00
#
_symmetry.space_group_name_H-M   'P 1'
#
loop_
_entity.id
_entity.type
_entity.pdbx_description
1 polymer ?
#
loop_
_entity_poly.entity_id
_entity_poly.type
_entity_poly.pdbx_seq_one_letter_code
_entity_poly.pdbx_strand_id
1 'polypeptide(L)'
;LYVRGVDSNGNPYILTDEYGHKKYDYGTPACYGMTRPYMATGNPIAANQYNQWKQGMNQLNANISADISFTDWLKLNLSSTVTYNVYDLNDYLNSFEGPNAGANGTLKKSNTANLRTNNVQTLTFLKQFGKHNVDVLAGHEYYRQNVKYLEGNARYEFSPYIQELYAYANPYSNTSYQDNYNVEGFFGRAQYNYDDKYFASASYRRDGSSYF
;
A
#
# COMPACT_ATOMS: atom_id res chain seq x y z
N LEU A 1 3.09 -19.56 29.25
CA LEU A 1 1.89 -19.20 28.44
C LEU A 1 0.89 -18.44 29.29
N TYR A 2 0.39 -19.04 30.37
CA TYR A 2 -0.41 -18.37 31.40
C TYR A 2 0.35 -18.35 32.72
N VAL A 3 0.03 -17.40 33.58
CA VAL A 3 0.45 -17.42 34.97
C VAL A 3 -0.44 -18.40 35.74
N ARG A 4 0.17 -19.25 36.56
CA ARG A 4 -0.54 -20.27 37.34
C ARG A 4 -0.35 -20.06 38.83
N GLY A 5 -1.42 -20.26 39.58
CA GLY A 5 -1.42 -20.35 41.04
C GLY A 5 -1.74 -21.77 41.50
N VAL A 6 -1.73 -21.98 42.81
CA VAL A 6 -2.13 -23.23 43.48
C VAL A 6 -3.24 -22.89 44.47
N ASP A 7 -4.35 -23.63 44.43
CA ASP A 7 -5.48 -23.42 45.35
C ASP A 7 -5.18 -23.97 46.77
N SER A 8 -6.10 -23.76 47.71
CA SER A 8 -5.97 -24.26 49.09
C SER A 8 -5.86 -25.79 49.20
N ASN A 9 -6.26 -26.52 48.17
CA ASN A 9 -6.24 -27.97 48.09
C ASN A 9 -5.02 -28.50 47.31
N GLY A 10 -4.12 -27.62 46.85
CA GLY A 10 -2.93 -27.99 46.09
C GLY A 10 -3.15 -28.13 44.57
N ASN A 11 -4.34 -27.80 44.04
CA ASN A 11 -4.59 -27.90 42.60
C ASN A 11 -4.08 -26.67 41.84
N PRO A 12 -3.40 -26.86 40.70
CA PRO A 12 -2.97 -25.75 39.86
C PRO A 12 -4.15 -25.13 39.11
N TYR A 13 -4.21 -23.80 39.06
CA TYR A 13 -5.21 -23.06 38.27
C TYR A 13 -4.58 -21.86 37.54
N ILE A 14 -5.25 -21.36 36.51
CA ILE A 14 -4.82 -20.15 35.77
C ILE A 14 -5.27 -18.93 36.57
N LEU A 15 -4.33 -18.03 36.87
CA LEU A 15 -4.67 -16.77 37.53
C LEU A 15 -5.48 -15.87 36.60
N THR A 16 -6.29 -15.00 37.18
CA THR A 16 -6.97 -13.92 36.45
C THR A 16 -6.22 -12.60 36.59
N ASP A 17 -6.32 -11.75 35.58
CA ASP A 17 -5.89 -10.36 35.67
C ASP A 17 -6.92 -9.49 36.43
N GLU A 18 -6.66 -8.20 36.55
CA GLU A 18 -7.56 -7.24 37.21
C GLU A 18 -8.87 -7.00 36.44
N TYR A 19 -8.92 -7.39 35.16
CA TYR A 19 -10.08 -7.28 34.28
C TYR A 19 -10.91 -8.58 34.23
N GLY A 20 -10.50 -9.61 34.97
CA GLY A 20 -11.16 -10.92 34.99
C GLY A 20 -10.80 -11.84 33.83
N HIS A 21 -9.82 -11.49 32.99
CA HIS A 21 -9.30 -12.35 31.94
C HIS A 21 -8.27 -13.34 32.47
N LYS A 22 -7.95 -14.38 31.68
CA LYS A 22 -6.82 -15.28 31.99
C LYS A 22 -5.52 -14.47 31.97
N LYS A 23 -4.73 -14.56 33.03
CA LYS A 23 -3.46 -13.84 33.15
C LYS A 23 -2.39 -14.50 32.29
N TYR A 24 -1.86 -13.79 31.31
CA TYR A 24 -0.82 -14.32 30.43
C TYR A 24 0.59 -14.12 31.01
N ASP A 25 1.47 -15.08 30.71
CA ASP A 25 2.86 -15.03 31.13
C ASP A 25 3.69 -14.28 30.07
N TYR A 26 4.15 -13.08 30.43
CA TYR A 26 4.97 -12.22 29.59
C TYR A 26 6.47 -12.40 29.79
N GLY A 27 6.90 -13.38 30.60
CA GLY A 27 8.31 -13.66 30.83
C GLY A 27 9.01 -12.51 31.58
N THR A 28 8.28 -11.84 32.48
CA THR A 28 8.79 -10.76 33.31
C THR A 28 8.98 -11.25 34.76
N PRO A 29 9.89 -10.63 35.54
CA PRO A 29 10.15 -11.02 36.92
C PRO A 29 8.92 -10.92 37.85
N ALA A 30 7.92 -10.12 37.48
CA ALA A 30 6.71 -9.90 38.28
C ALA A 30 5.93 -11.18 38.61
N CYS A 31 6.04 -12.24 37.79
CA CYS A 31 5.31 -13.50 38.01
C CYS A 31 6.19 -14.63 38.54
N TYR A 32 7.45 -14.72 38.09
CA TYR A 32 8.31 -15.88 38.35
C TYR A 32 9.71 -15.51 38.88
N GLY A 33 9.95 -14.24 39.22
CA GLY A 33 11.26 -13.76 39.70
C GLY A 33 12.39 -13.81 38.66
N MET A 34 12.09 -14.18 37.42
CA MET A 34 13.06 -14.33 36.33
C MET A 34 12.53 -13.68 35.05
N THR A 35 13.45 -13.15 34.24
CA THR A 35 13.15 -12.66 32.89
C THR A 35 13.38 -13.78 31.89
N ARG A 36 12.44 -13.99 30.97
CA ARG A 36 12.59 -14.94 29.86
C ARG A 36 13.71 -14.49 28.92
N PRO A 37 14.69 -15.33 28.56
CA PRO A 37 15.83 -14.92 27.71
C PRO A 37 15.45 -14.45 26.30
N TYR A 38 14.29 -14.88 25.78
CA TYR A 38 13.82 -14.55 24.43
C TYR A 38 12.37 -14.05 24.49
N MET A 39 12.08 -12.94 23.80
CA MET A 39 10.77 -12.27 23.78
C MET A 39 10.18 -12.02 25.18
N ALA A 40 11.00 -11.53 26.11
CA ALA A 40 10.48 -10.92 27.33
C ALA A 40 9.54 -9.76 26.98
N THR A 41 8.52 -9.56 27.84
CA THR A 41 7.33 -8.71 27.65
C THR A 41 6.37 -9.15 26.54
N GLY A 42 6.66 -10.23 25.80
CA GLY A 42 5.80 -10.75 24.73
C GLY A 42 5.02 -12.02 25.13
N ASN A 43 3.78 -12.11 24.63
CA ASN A 43 3.00 -13.34 24.62
C ASN A 43 2.13 -13.40 23.35
N PRO A 44 2.41 -14.33 22.41
CA PRO A 44 1.72 -14.35 21.12
C PRO A 44 0.24 -14.73 21.23
N ILE A 45 -0.16 -15.50 22.24
CA ILE A 45 -1.58 -15.86 22.43
C ILE A 45 -2.36 -14.62 22.89
N ALA A 46 -1.83 -13.88 23.88
CA ALA A 46 -2.41 -12.62 24.31
C ALA A 46 -2.46 -11.59 23.17
N ALA A 47 -1.36 -11.43 22.44
CA ALA A 47 -1.28 -10.51 21.32
C ALA A 47 -2.32 -10.85 20.24
N ASN A 48 -2.48 -12.13 19.89
CA ASN A 48 -3.48 -12.57 18.91
C ASN A 48 -4.93 -12.39 19.41
N GLN A 49 -5.15 -12.48 20.72
CA GLN A 49 -6.46 -12.31 21.33
C GLN A 49 -6.88 -10.84 21.40
N TYR A 50 -5.95 -9.94 21.75
CA TYR A 50 -6.27 -8.57 22.16
C TYR A 50 -5.82 -7.49 21.19
N ASN A 51 -4.72 -7.70 20.44
CA ASN A 51 -4.28 -6.73 19.45
C ASN A 51 -5.06 -6.94 18.14
N GLN A 52 -5.24 -5.87 17.38
CA GLN A 52 -5.91 -5.93 16.09
C GLN A 52 -5.11 -5.20 15.03
N TRP A 53 -4.75 -5.92 13.97
CA TRP A 53 -4.18 -5.35 12.75
C TRP A 53 -5.20 -5.52 11.63
N LYS A 54 -5.87 -4.43 11.26
CA LYS A 54 -6.84 -4.42 10.16
C LYS A 54 -6.31 -3.57 9.03
N GLN A 55 -6.27 -4.14 7.84
CA GLN A 55 -5.90 -3.42 6.63
C GLN A 55 -7.01 -3.60 5.58
N GLY A 56 -7.41 -2.49 4.96
CA GLY A 56 -8.35 -2.46 3.86
C GLY A 56 -7.71 -1.85 2.61
N MET A 57 -8.13 -2.31 1.43
CA MET A 57 -7.80 -1.68 0.17
C MET A 57 -9.05 -1.55 -0.68
N ASN A 58 -9.31 -0.34 -1.18
CA ASN A 58 -10.26 -0.11 -2.26
C ASN A 58 -9.48 0.27 -3.51
N GLN A 59 -9.82 -0.31 -4.66
CA GLN A 59 -9.13 -0.03 -5.92
C GLN A 59 -10.10 0.12 -7.09
N LEU A 60 -9.88 1.15 -7.90
CA LEU A 60 -10.49 1.38 -9.18
C LEU A 60 -9.41 1.28 -10.27
N ASN A 61 -9.71 0.51 -11.31
CA ASN A 61 -8.89 0.44 -12.52
C ASN A 61 -9.79 0.77 -13.72
N ALA A 62 -9.39 1.75 -14.52
CA ALA A 62 -10.07 2.13 -15.74
C ALA A 62 -9.07 2.18 -16.89
N ASN A 63 -9.49 1.69 -18.04
CA ASN A 63 -8.79 1.85 -19.30
C ASN A 63 -9.76 2.50 -20.29
N ILE A 64 -9.32 3.61 -20.88
CA ILE A 64 -10.10 4.42 -21.81
C ILE A 64 -9.28 4.49 -23.08
N SER A 65 -9.88 4.13 -24.20
CA SER A 65 -9.23 4.17 -25.50
C SER A 65 -10.13 4.80 -26.55
N ALA A 66 -9.53 5.54 -27.48
CA ALA A 66 -10.21 6.07 -28.65
C ALA A 66 -9.33 5.91 -29.88
N ASP A 67 -9.93 5.38 -30.95
CA ASP A 67 -9.30 5.19 -32.24
C ASP A 67 -9.97 6.08 -33.27
N ILE A 68 -9.17 6.88 -33.97
CA ILE A 68 -9.64 7.84 -34.96
C ILE A 68 -8.85 7.60 -36.25
N SER A 69 -9.53 7.11 -37.27
CA SER A 69 -8.98 6.98 -38.62
C SER A 69 -9.32 8.22 -39.42
N PHE A 70 -8.29 8.96 -39.86
CA PHE A 70 -8.49 10.11 -40.74
C PHE A 70 -8.58 9.69 -42.21
N THR A 71 -7.81 8.67 -42.56
CA THR A 71 -7.78 8.02 -43.88
C THR A 71 -7.48 6.53 -43.67
N ASP A 72 -7.51 5.74 -44.74
CA ASP A 72 -7.12 4.32 -44.69
C ASP A 72 -5.64 4.12 -44.32
N TRP A 73 -4.82 5.18 -44.37
CA TRP A 73 -3.38 5.15 -44.15
C TRP A 73 -2.91 6.03 -42.97
N LEU A 74 -3.82 6.73 -42.27
CA LEU A 74 -3.47 7.61 -41.14
C LEU A 74 -4.45 7.42 -39.97
N LYS A 75 -3.94 6.93 -38.84
CA LYS A 75 -4.72 6.63 -37.63
C LYS A 75 -4.11 7.26 -36.38
N LEU A 76 -4.95 7.92 -35.57
CA LEU A 76 -4.63 8.34 -34.21
C LEU A 76 -5.22 7.32 -33.23
N ASN A 77 -4.39 6.83 -32.29
CA ASN A 77 -4.83 5.99 -31.19
C ASN A 77 -4.51 6.74 -29.89
N LEU A 78 -5.52 6.90 -29.05
CA LEU A 78 -5.43 7.51 -27.73
C LEU A 78 -5.74 6.44 -26.69
N SER A 79 -4.91 6.31 -25.67
CA SER A 79 -5.20 5.44 -24.54
C SER A 79 -4.84 6.12 -23.22
N SER A 80 -5.68 5.92 -22.21
CA SER A 80 -5.47 6.41 -20.85
C SER A 80 -5.80 5.28 -19.89
N THR A 81 -4.84 4.93 -19.04
CA THR A 81 -5.05 4.02 -17.92
C THR A 81 -5.07 4.81 -16.64
N VAL A 82 -6.09 4.63 -15.83
CA VAL A 82 -6.25 5.25 -14.52
C VAL A 82 -6.36 4.16 -13.47
N THR A 83 -5.47 4.20 -12.48
CA THR A 83 -5.53 3.34 -11.29
C THR A 83 -5.59 4.23 -10.07
N TYR A 84 -6.65 4.09 -9.30
CA TYR A 84 -6.79 4.75 -8.01
C TYR A 84 -6.95 3.68 -6.93
N ASN A 85 -6.07 3.69 -5.94
CA ASN A 85 -6.19 2.80 -4.79
C ASN A 85 -6.04 3.58 -3.48
N VAL A 86 -6.81 3.16 -2.48
CA VAL A 86 -6.76 3.70 -1.12
C VAL A 86 -6.50 2.53 -0.18
N TYR A 87 -5.44 2.63 0.59
CA TYR A 87 -5.11 1.71 1.67
C TYR A 87 -5.45 2.35 3.01
N ASP A 88 -6.17 1.62 3.84
CA ASP A 88 -6.47 2.00 5.21
C ASP A 88 -5.84 0.98 6.16
N LEU A 89 -5.17 1.47 7.19
CA LEU A 89 -4.62 0.67 8.28
C LEU A 89 -5.24 1.12 9.60
N ASN A 90 -5.59 0.14 10.42
CA ASN A 90 -5.97 0.30 11.81
C ASN A 90 -5.19 -0.73 12.63
N ASP A 91 -4.17 -0.25 13.32
CA ASP A 91 -3.26 -1.04 14.15
C ASP A 91 -3.48 -0.67 15.62
N TYR A 92 -4.11 -1.58 16.35
CA TYR A 92 -4.51 -1.44 17.74
C TYR A 92 -3.73 -2.41 18.62
N LEU A 93 -3.10 -1.86 19.68
CA LEU A 93 -2.42 -2.62 20.71
C LEU A 93 -3.14 -2.39 22.04
N ASN A 94 -3.46 -3.47 22.73
CA ASN A 94 -4.39 -3.44 23.86
C ASN A 94 -3.86 -2.77 25.13
N SER A 95 -4.79 -2.31 25.99
CA SER A 95 -4.53 -1.74 27.30
C SER A 95 -4.41 -2.75 28.44
N PHE A 96 -4.95 -3.96 28.30
CA PHE A 96 -5.11 -4.91 29.41
C PHE A 96 -3.77 -5.46 29.91
N GLU A 97 -2.90 -5.89 29.00
CA GLU A 97 -1.67 -6.58 29.37
C GLU A 97 -0.58 -6.54 28.28
N GLY A 98 0.64 -6.82 28.69
CA GLY A 98 1.82 -6.84 27.81
C GLY A 98 2.45 -5.46 27.61
N PRO A 99 3.20 -5.26 26.50
CA PRO A 99 4.08 -4.10 26.35
C PRO A 99 3.36 -2.74 26.33
N ASN A 100 2.10 -2.71 25.89
CA ASN A 100 1.34 -1.47 25.72
C ASN A 100 0.36 -1.18 26.86
N ALA A 101 0.29 -2.05 27.88
CA ALA A 101 -0.52 -1.80 29.07
C ALA A 101 -0.09 -0.53 29.80
N GLY A 102 1.22 -0.25 29.87
CA GLY A 102 1.74 1.00 30.46
C GLY A 102 1.39 2.28 29.68
N ALA A 103 0.97 2.14 28.41
CA ALA A 103 0.44 3.23 27.60
C ALA A 103 -1.10 3.28 27.63
N ASN A 104 -1.75 2.41 28.41
CA ASN A 104 -3.19 2.17 28.44
C ASN A 104 -3.77 2.09 27.01
N GLY A 105 -3.17 1.21 26.20
CA GLY A 105 -3.55 0.97 24.82
C GLY A 105 -3.02 2.01 23.84
N THR A 106 -2.77 1.59 22.60
CA THR A 106 -2.33 2.47 21.52
C THR A 106 -3.07 2.18 20.24
N LEU A 107 -3.32 3.22 19.46
CA LEU A 107 -3.91 3.12 18.14
C LEU A 107 -3.06 3.88 17.13
N LYS A 108 -2.77 3.23 16.01
CA LYS A 108 -2.24 3.85 14.81
C LYS A 108 -3.25 3.68 13.68
N LYS A 109 -3.64 4.80 13.07
CA LYS A 109 -4.45 4.80 11.84
C LYS A 109 -3.65 5.46 10.73
N SER A 110 -3.63 4.84 9.55
CA SER A 110 -3.04 5.48 8.37
C SER A 110 -3.91 5.29 7.14
N ASN A 111 -3.92 6.30 6.29
CA ASN A 111 -4.52 6.27 4.96
C ASN A 111 -3.44 6.55 3.90
N THR A 112 -3.39 5.73 2.86
CA THR A 112 -2.52 5.96 1.69
C THR A 112 -3.35 5.93 0.42
N ALA A 113 -3.52 7.08 -0.22
CA ALA A 113 -4.17 7.19 -1.52
C ALA A 113 -3.11 7.28 -2.63
N ASN A 114 -3.20 6.42 -3.65
CA ASN A 114 -2.31 6.41 -4.80
C ASN A 114 -3.12 6.52 -6.09
N LEU A 115 -2.93 7.62 -6.82
CA LEU A 115 -3.48 7.84 -8.15
C LEU A 115 -2.37 7.73 -9.17
N ARG A 116 -2.52 6.80 -10.11
CA ARG A 116 -1.64 6.64 -11.27
C ARG A 116 -2.43 6.86 -12.54
N THR A 117 -1.87 7.64 -13.44
CA THR A 117 -2.36 7.79 -14.81
C THR A 117 -1.24 7.50 -15.79
N ASN A 118 -1.54 6.77 -16.85
CA ASN A 118 -0.65 6.65 -18.01
C ASN A 118 -1.43 7.00 -19.28
N ASN A 119 -0.97 8.02 -19.99
CA ASN A 119 -1.65 8.53 -21.18
C ASN A 119 -0.73 8.38 -22.38
N VAL A 120 -1.13 7.58 -23.35
CA VAL A 120 -0.36 7.31 -24.56
C VAL A 120 -1.15 7.80 -25.77
N GLN A 121 -0.54 8.67 -26.57
CA GLN A 121 -1.06 9.09 -27.87
C GLN A 121 -0.12 8.59 -28.95
N THR A 122 -0.65 7.96 -30.00
CA THR A 122 0.15 7.52 -31.14
C THR A 122 -0.53 7.90 -32.45
N LEU A 123 0.24 8.51 -33.35
CA LEU A 123 -0.15 8.76 -34.72
C LEU A 123 0.61 7.80 -35.63
N THR A 124 -0.12 6.98 -36.37
CA THR A 124 0.43 5.95 -37.26
C THR A 124 0.10 6.29 -38.69
N PHE A 125 1.13 6.31 -39.54
CA PHE A 125 1.06 6.38 -41.00
C PHE A 125 1.42 5.01 -41.57
N LEU A 126 0.49 4.36 -42.25
CA LEU A 126 0.69 3.06 -42.89
C LEU A 126 0.27 3.14 -44.35
N LYS A 127 1.22 3.14 -45.28
CA LYS A 127 0.91 3.27 -46.71
C LYS A 127 1.70 2.29 -47.56
N GLN A 128 0.97 1.61 -48.45
CA GLN A 128 1.54 0.77 -49.50
C GLN A 128 1.41 1.46 -50.86
N PHE A 129 2.46 1.41 -51.67
CA PHE A 129 2.46 1.89 -53.05
C PHE A 129 3.36 1.02 -53.92
N GLY A 130 2.75 0.26 -54.83
CA GLY A 130 3.46 -0.75 -55.62
C GLY A 130 4.11 -1.79 -54.71
N LYS A 131 5.44 -1.91 -54.82
CA LYS A 131 6.27 -2.83 -54.03
C LYS A 131 6.74 -2.25 -52.69
N HIS A 132 6.38 -1.01 -52.38
CA HIS A 132 6.84 -0.31 -51.19
C HIS A 132 5.77 -0.35 -50.09
N ASN A 133 6.17 -0.67 -48.88
CA ASN A 133 5.34 -0.55 -47.67
C ASN A 133 6.07 0.29 -46.62
N VAL A 134 5.40 1.34 -46.14
CA VAL A 134 5.91 2.31 -45.15
C VAL A 134 5.00 2.32 -43.93
N ASP A 135 5.56 1.98 -42.76
CA ASP A 135 4.92 2.13 -41.43
C ASP A 135 5.74 3.11 -40.59
N VAL A 136 5.16 4.28 -40.31
CA VAL A 136 5.76 5.28 -39.44
C VAL A 136 4.82 5.54 -38.28
N LEU A 137 5.35 5.53 -37.06
CA LEU A 137 4.62 5.89 -35.85
C LEU A 137 5.38 6.97 -35.11
N ALA A 138 4.63 7.99 -34.68
CA ALA A 138 5.06 8.97 -33.70
C ALA A 138 4.18 8.82 -32.45
N GLY A 139 4.80 8.81 -31.28
CA GLY A 139 4.15 8.56 -30.01
C GLY A 139 4.59 9.52 -28.92
N HIS A 140 3.65 9.86 -28.05
CA HIS A 140 3.85 10.62 -26.83
C HIS A 140 3.23 9.86 -25.66
N GLU A 141 3.95 9.77 -24.56
CA GLU A 141 3.52 9.10 -23.34
C GLU A 141 3.74 10.02 -22.14
N TYR A 142 2.71 10.14 -21.32
CA TYR A 142 2.77 10.87 -20.06
C TYR A 142 2.25 10.00 -18.91
N TYR A 143 3.18 9.60 -18.04
CA TYR A 143 2.92 8.88 -16.80
C TYR A 143 2.96 9.85 -15.63
N ARG A 144 1.98 9.76 -14.73
CA ARG A 144 1.97 10.50 -13.47
C ARG A 144 1.48 9.63 -12.33
N GLN A 145 2.17 9.73 -11.20
CA GLN A 145 1.81 9.12 -9.94
C GLN A 145 1.71 10.18 -8.86
N ASN A 146 0.63 10.14 -8.09
CA ASN A 146 0.42 10.94 -6.90
C ASN A 146 0.13 10.03 -5.72
N VAL A 147 0.99 10.05 -4.71
CA VAL A 147 0.79 9.33 -3.45
C VAL A 147 0.53 10.35 -2.36
N LYS A 148 -0.56 10.17 -1.61
CA LYS A 148 -0.88 10.94 -0.41
C LYS A 148 -0.89 10.00 0.77
N TYR A 149 -0.18 10.38 1.82
CA TYR A 149 -0.12 9.62 3.06
C TYR A 149 -0.58 10.49 4.23
N LEU A 150 -1.33 9.88 5.14
CA LEU A 150 -1.77 10.46 6.41
C LEU A 150 -1.64 9.36 7.46
N GLU A 151 -1.03 9.67 8.59
CA GLU A 151 -1.00 8.82 9.77
C GLU A 151 -1.26 9.63 11.03
N GLY A 152 -1.99 9.02 11.96
CA GLY A 152 -2.17 9.49 13.32
C GLY A 152 -1.94 8.36 14.33
N ASN A 153 -1.31 8.70 15.45
CA ASN A 153 -1.01 7.79 16.54
C ASN A 153 -1.53 8.38 17.86
N ALA A 154 -2.21 7.55 18.65
CA ALA A 154 -2.75 7.94 19.94
C ALA A 154 -2.56 6.84 21.00
N ARG A 155 -2.57 7.25 22.27
CA ARG A 155 -2.44 6.38 23.45
C ARG A 155 -3.30 6.88 24.62
N TYR A 156 -3.42 6.06 25.66
CA TYR A 156 -4.32 6.27 26.79
C TYR A 156 -5.80 6.27 26.38
N GLU A 157 -6.30 5.10 25.99
CA GLU A 157 -7.68 4.95 25.52
C GLU A 157 -8.72 5.07 26.63
N PHE A 158 -9.89 5.60 26.28
CA PHE A 158 -11.06 5.61 27.16
C PHE A 158 -11.86 4.29 27.09
N SER A 159 -11.77 3.58 25.96
CA SER A 159 -12.47 2.31 25.75
C SER A 159 -11.76 1.45 24.70
N PRO A 160 -11.45 0.18 25.00
CA PRO A 160 -10.82 -0.77 24.06
C PRO A 160 -11.75 -1.17 22.90
N TYR A 161 -13.04 -0.80 22.97
CA TYR A 161 -14.04 -1.11 21.95
C TYR A 161 -14.17 -0.02 20.89
N ILE A 162 -13.57 1.17 21.10
CA ILE A 162 -13.66 2.31 20.18
C ILE A 162 -12.27 2.58 19.59
N GLN A 163 -12.00 2.02 18.42
CA GLN A 163 -10.72 2.16 17.71
C GLN A 163 -10.69 3.38 16.81
N GLU A 164 -10.93 4.54 17.42
CA GLU A 164 -10.87 5.84 16.76
C GLU A 164 -9.97 6.78 17.55
N LEU A 165 -9.19 7.61 16.85
CA LEU A 165 -8.17 8.47 17.48
C LEU A 165 -8.76 9.42 18.54
N TYR A 166 -10.02 9.84 18.40
CA TYR A 166 -10.68 10.71 19.38
C TYR A 166 -11.01 10.01 20.71
N ALA A 167 -11.00 8.67 20.74
CA ALA A 167 -11.27 7.87 21.93
C ALA A 167 -10.03 7.70 22.82
N TYR A 168 -8.99 8.50 22.60
CA TYR A 168 -7.72 8.47 23.31
C TYR A 168 -7.44 9.84 23.95
N ALA A 169 -6.91 9.84 25.18
CA ALA A 169 -6.59 11.05 25.91
C ALA A 169 -5.33 11.76 25.38
N ASN A 170 -4.45 11.05 24.66
CA ASN A 170 -3.19 11.61 24.15
C ASN A 170 -2.88 11.19 22.70
N PRO A 171 -3.27 12.01 21.72
CA PRO A 171 -2.70 11.99 20.38
C PRO A 171 -1.25 12.51 20.44
N TYR A 172 -0.27 11.69 20.05
CA TYR A 172 1.14 12.00 20.31
C TYR A 172 2.01 12.10 19.05
N SER A 173 1.54 11.62 17.89
CA SER A 173 2.28 11.76 16.63
C SER A 173 1.34 11.75 15.44
N ASN A 174 1.52 12.71 14.54
CA ASN A 174 0.79 12.81 13.28
C ASN A 174 1.80 13.08 12.15
N THR A 175 1.57 12.53 10.97
CA THR A 175 2.41 12.80 9.80
C THR A 175 1.56 12.76 8.53
N SER A 176 1.86 13.65 7.59
CA SER A 176 1.29 13.61 6.26
C SER A 176 2.29 14.15 5.24
N TYR A 177 2.26 13.57 4.05
CA TYR A 177 3.02 14.05 2.92
C TYR A 177 2.33 13.68 1.61
N GLN A 178 2.79 14.33 0.55
CA GLN A 178 2.39 14.03 -0.81
C GLN A 178 3.63 13.89 -1.69
N ASP A 179 3.74 12.74 -2.33
CA ASP A 179 4.78 12.47 -3.33
C ASP A 179 4.17 12.55 -4.73
N ASN A 180 4.88 13.24 -5.62
CA ASN A 180 4.53 13.33 -7.03
C ASN A 180 5.69 12.81 -7.85
N TYR A 181 5.38 12.00 -8.85
CA TYR A 181 6.34 11.50 -9.80
C TYR A 181 5.73 11.51 -11.19
N ASN A 182 6.48 11.97 -12.20
CA ASN A 182 6.03 11.93 -13.57
C ASN A 182 7.18 11.59 -14.53
N VAL A 183 6.79 10.95 -15.62
CA VAL A 183 7.68 10.67 -16.77
C VAL A 183 6.96 11.13 -18.02
N GLU A 184 7.68 11.88 -18.85
CA GLU A 184 7.21 12.31 -20.16
C GLU A 184 8.16 11.77 -21.22
N GLY A 185 7.59 11.10 -22.22
CA GLY A 185 8.33 10.37 -23.24
C GLY A 185 7.84 10.67 -24.63
N PHE A 186 8.77 10.92 -25.54
CA PHE A 186 8.50 11.00 -26.98
C PHE A 186 9.23 9.86 -27.67
N PHE A 187 8.52 9.13 -28.51
CA PHE A 187 9.06 7.98 -29.22
C PHE A 187 8.57 7.93 -30.66
N GLY A 188 9.35 7.27 -31.50
CA GLY A 188 8.96 7.03 -32.87
C GLY A 188 9.62 5.79 -33.42
N ARG A 189 8.98 5.23 -34.45
CA ARG A 189 9.54 4.15 -35.25
C ARG A 189 9.21 4.38 -36.72
N ALA A 190 10.13 3.98 -37.58
CA ALA A 190 9.93 3.88 -39.01
C ALA A 190 10.31 2.46 -39.45
N GLN A 191 9.44 1.84 -40.22
CA GLN A 191 9.65 0.54 -40.83
C GLN A 191 9.35 0.66 -42.32
N TYR A 192 10.20 0.01 -43.10
CA TYR A 192 10.09 -0.01 -44.54
C TYR A 192 10.33 -1.43 -45.05
N ASN A 193 9.52 -1.82 -46.02
CA ASN A 193 9.63 -3.08 -46.74
C ASN A 193 9.56 -2.80 -48.25
N TYR A 194 10.49 -3.39 -49.00
CA TYR A 194 10.44 -3.49 -50.44
C TYR A 194 10.28 -4.94 -50.90
N ASP A 195 9.16 -5.22 -51.58
CA ASP A 195 8.86 -6.49 -52.27
C ASP A 195 9.00 -7.74 -51.38
N ASP A 196 8.75 -7.57 -50.07
CA ASP A 196 8.91 -8.59 -49.02
C ASP A 196 10.33 -9.19 -48.95
N LYS A 197 11.31 -8.49 -49.51
CA LYS A 197 12.69 -8.97 -49.64
C LYS A 197 13.69 -8.13 -48.86
N TYR A 198 13.50 -6.81 -48.83
CA TYR A 198 14.39 -5.90 -48.11
C TYR A 198 13.60 -5.17 -47.03
N PHE A 199 14.11 -5.24 -45.81
CA PHE A 199 13.49 -4.64 -44.63
C PHE A 199 14.46 -3.64 -44.01
N ALA A 200 13.97 -2.48 -43.63
CA ALA A 200 14.69 -1.48 -42.86
C ALA A 200 13.84 -1.03 -41.68
N SER A 201 14.45 -0.89 -40.51
CA SER A 201 13.78 -0.39 -39.31
C SER A 201 14.68 0.55 -38.54
N ALA A 202 14.07 1.57 -37.98
CA ALA A 202 14.72 2.49 -37.04
C ALA A 202 13.71 2.90 -35.97
N SER A 203 14.18 3.05 -34.75
CA SER A 203 13.38 3.57 -33.65
C SER A 203 14.22 4.50 -32.78
N TYR A 204 13.54 5.44 -32.15
CA TYR A 204 14.16 6.37 -31.23
C TYR A 204 13.17 6.74 -30.13
N ARG A 205 13.67 6.90 -28.91
CA ARG A 205 12.90 7.33 -27.75
C ARG A 205 13.73 8.27 -26.90
N ARG A 206 13.06 9.30 -26.36
CA ARG A 206 13.60 10.20 -25.35
C ARG A 206 12.60 10.34 -24.22
N ASP A 207 13.07 10.10 -23.00
CA ASP A 207 12.29 10.23 -21.77
C ASP A 207 12.88 11.30 -20.85
N GLY A 208 12.00 12.02 -20.16
CA GLY A 208 12.32 12.89 -19.04
C GLY A 208 11.58 12.42 -17.79
N SER A 209 12.26 12.38 -16.66
CA SER A 209 11.68 11.97 -15.37
C SER A 209 11.78 13.13 -14.39
N SER A 210 10.77 13.33 -13.54
CA SER A 210 10.81 14.40 -12.53
C SER A 210 11.95 14.31 -11.52
N TYR A 211 12.70 13.20 -11.49
CA TYR A 211 13.84 12.99 -10.59
C TYR A 211 15.20 13.36 -11.18
N PHE A 212 15.28 13.63 -12.49
CA PHE A 212 16.54 13.94 -13.19
C PHE A 212 16.37 15.19 -14.06
#